data_AF-A0A931V3B4-F1
#
_entry.id   AF-A0A931V3B4-F1
#
_cell.length_a   1.000
_cell.length_b   1.000
_cell.length_c   1.000
_cell.angle_alpha   90.00
_cell.angle_beta   90.00
_cell.angle_gamma   90.00
#
_symmetry.space_group_name_H-M   'P 1'
#
loop_
_entity.id
_entity.type
_entity.pdbx_description
1 polymer ?
#
loop_
_entity_poly.entity_id
_entity_poly.type
_entity_poly.pdbx_seq_one_letter_code
_entity_poly.pdbx_strand_id
1 'polypeptide(L)'
;MRINGRTLRASDLRERRVLIALGVDPTLGLRVPRSENPYAVARTIRRLARDNDDVRFLKMIVRKNKTREPRPSPDVDQPMPLPDAAE
;
A
#
# COMPACT_ATOMS: atom_id res chain seq x y z
N MET A 1 -17.34 6.68 -0.63
CA MET A 1 -17.81 6.49 -2.03
C MET A 1 -19.11 7.23 -2.21
N ARG A 2 -19.14 8.14 -3.17
CA ARG A 2 -20.32 8.91 -3.56
C ARG A 2 -21.04 8.16 -4.69
N ILE A 3 -22.36 8.08 -4.58
CA ILE A 3 -23.22 7.38 -5.54
C ILE A 3 -24.03 8.45 -6.26
N ASN A 4 -23.81 8.60 -7.57
CA ASN A 4 -24.55 9.52 -8.43
C ASN A 4 -25.37 8.69 -9.42
N GLY A 5 -26.59 8.36 -9.05
CA GLY A 5 -27.43 7.41 -9.80
C GLY A 5 -26.76 6.03 -9.86
N ARG A 6 -26.22 5.68 -11.03
CA ARG A 6 -25.49 4.41 -11.26
C ARG A 6 -23.98 4.57 -11.37
N THR A 7 -23.48 5.80 -11.25
CA THR A 7 -22.06 6.10 -11.32
C THR A 7 -21.50 6.23 -9.91
N LEU A 8 -20.41 5.51 -9.68
CA LEU A 8 -19.74 5.36 -8.41
C LEU A 8 -18.44 6.16 -8.42
N ARG A 9 -18.34 7.17 -7.56
CA ARG A 9 -17.17 8.05 -7.46
C ARG A 9 -16.46 7.86 -6.13
N ALA A 10 -15.13 7.90 -6.16
CA ALA A 10 -14.33 7.90 -4.96
C ALA A 10 -14.64 9.14 -4.11
N SER A 11 -14.78 8.97 -2.79
CA SER A 11 -14.86 10.06 -1.82
C SER A 11 -13.50 10.36 -1.22
N ASP A 12 -12.66 9.32 -1.07
CA ASP A 12 -11.37 9.40 -0.41
C ASP A 12 -10.26 8.77 -1.27
N LEU A 13 -9.00 9.08 -0.96
CA LEU A 13 -7.82 8.55 -1.64
C LEU A 13 -7.74 7.01 -1.63
N ARG A 14 -8.25 6.35 -0.59
CA ARG A 14 -8.25 4.87 -0.50
C ARG A 14 -9.14 4.26 -1.57
N GLU A 15 -10.35 4.78 -1.71
CA GLU A 15 -11.30 4.33 -2.74
C GLU A 15 -10.78 4.68 -4.14
N ARG A 16 -10.13 5.85 -4.29
CA ARG A 16 -9.47 6.24 -5.54
C ARG A 16 -8.40 5.24 -5.97
N ARG A 17 -7.57 4.76 -5.03
CA ARG A 17 -6.55 3.73 -5.32
C ARG A 17 -7.17 2.41 -5.76
N VAL A 18 -8.26 1.98 -5.11
CA VAL A 18 -8.99 0.77 -5.52
C VAL A 18 -9.53 0.89 -6.94
N LEU A 19 -10.13 2.04 -7.30
CA LEU A 19 -10.62 2.27 -8.66
C LEU A 19 -9.48 2.21 -9.70
N ILE A 20 -8.33 2.85 -9.43
CA ILE A 20 -7.16 2.80 -10.30
C ILE A 20 -6.64 1.37 -10.44
N ALA A 21 -6.57 0.61 -9.34
CA ALA A 21 -6.13 -0.79 -9.36
C ALA A 21 -7.05 -1.70 -10.21
N LEU A 22 -8.35 -1.36 -10.29
CA LEU A 22 -9.32 -2.03 -11.15
C LEU A 22 -9.28 -1.52 -12.61
N GLY A 23 -8.36 -0.62 -12.96
CA GLY A 23 -8.26 -0.02 -14.31
C GLY A 23 -9.34 1.02 -14.60
N VAL A 24 -10.04 1.51 -13.57
CA VAL A 24 -11.10 2.51 -13.73
C VAL A 24 -10.52 3.90 -13.57
N ASP A 25 -10.82 4.80 -14.51
CA ASP A 25 -10.48 6.21 -14.37
C ASP A 25 -11.23 6.81 -13.17
N PRO A 26 -10.51 7.27 -12.13
CA PRO A 26 -11.13 7.80 -10.92
C PRO A 26 -11.87 9.13 -11.15
N THR A 27 -11.63 9.84 -12.26
CA THR A 27 -12.32 11.08 -12.61
C THR A 27 -13.71 10.82 -13.20
N LEU A 28 -13.84 9.78 -14.02
CA LEU A 28 -15.11 9.35 -14.62
C LEU A 28 -15.95 8.57 -13.60
N GLY A 29 -15.31 7.75 -12.77
CA GLY A 29 -15.95 6.86 -11.81
C GLY A 29 -16.47 5.57 -12.46
N LEU A 30 -16.79 4.59 -11.62
CA LEU A 30 -17.25 3.27 -12.05
C LEU A 30 -18.74 3.32 -12.40
N ARG A 31 -19.13 2.95 -13.62
CA ARG A 31 -20.54 2.83 -14.00
C ARG A 31 -21.06 1.42 -13.71
N VAL A 32 -22.10 1.32 -12.89
CA VAL A 32 -22.67 0.03 -12.49
C VAL A 32 -23.73 -0.42 -13.51
N PRO A 33 -23.62 -1.63 -14.10
CA PRO A 33 -24.58 -2.16 -15.07
C PRO A 33 -25.95 -2.36 -14.42
N ARG A 34 -27.06 -2.18 -15.17
CA ARG A 34 -28.44 -2.18 -14.62
C ARG A 34 -28.84 -3.45 -13.88
N SER A 35 -28.21 -4.58 -14.19
CA SER A 35 -28.39 -5.86 -13.51
C SER A 35 -27.91 -5.87 -12.06
N GLU A 36 -27.05 -4.94 -11.67
CA GLU A 36 -26.39 -4.93 -10.37
C GLU A 36 -26.90 -3.81 -9.45
N ASN A 37 -26.81 -4.04 -8.14
CA ASN A 37 -27.15 -3.02 -7.14
C ASN A 37 -25.96 -2.07 -6.90
N PRO A 38 -26.05 -0.77 -7.23
CA PRO A 38 -24.95 0.18 -7.07
C PRO A 38 -24.53 0.37 -5.60
N TYR A 39 -25.45 0.20 -4.64
CA TYR A 39 -25.15 0.29 -3.22
C TYR A 39 -24.33 -0.91 -2.73
N ALA A 40 -24.63 -2.11 -3.26
CA ALA A 40 -23.87 -3.32 -2.94
C ALA A 40 -22.43 -3.20 -3.46
N VAL A 41 -22.26 -2.81 -4.73
CA VAL A 41 -20.94 -2.57 -5.33
C VAL A 41 -20.15 -1.51 -4.55
N ALA A 42 -20.78 -0.39 -4.19
CA ALA A 42 -20.14 0.64 -3.38
C ALA A 42 -19.69 0.13 -2.01
N ARG A 43 -20.47 -0.75 -1.37
CA ARG A 43 -20.10 -1.36 -0.09
C ARG A 43 -18.92 -2.33 -0.23
N THR A 44 -18.86 -3.10 -1.31
CA THR A 44 -17.72 -3.99 -1.62
C THR A 44 -16.44 -3.19 -1.81
N ILE A 45 -16.49 -2.12 -2.62
CA ILE A 45 -15.32 -1.26 -2.83
C ILE A 45 -14.89 -0.58 -1.53
N ARG A 46 -15.82 -0.13 -0.69
CA ARG A 46 -15.50 0.42 0.65
C ARG A 46 -14.82 -0.59 1.57
N ARG A 47 -15.21 -1.87 1.49
CA ARG A 47 -14.55 -2.95 2.24
C ARG A 47 -13.12 -3.15 1.74
N LEU A 48 -12.93 -3.28 0.43
CA LEU A 48 -11.59 -3.38 -0.18
C LEU A 48 -10.70 -2.16 0.15
N ALA A 49 -11.27 -0.95 0.14
CA ALA A 49 -10.53 0.27 0.48
C ALA A 49 -10.15 0.36 1.97
N ARG A 50 -10.88 -0.33 2.87
CA ARG A 50 -10.52 -0.46 4.29
C ARG A 50 -9.48 -1.55 4.49
N ASP A 51 -9.72 -2.72 3.91
CA ASP A 51 -8.82 -3.87 3.92
C ASP A 51 -7.80 -3.72 2.79
N ASN A 52 -6.96 -2.69 2.87
CA ASN A 52 -5.80 -2.60 1.98
C ASN A 52 -4.90 -3.80 2.26
N ASP A 53 -4.75 -4.69 1.27
CA ASP A 53 -3.76 -5.77 1.33
C ASP A 53 -2.35 -5.24 1.62
N ASP A 54 -2.06 -3.96 1.27
CA ASP A 54 -0.85 -3.25 1.68
C ASP A 54 -0.63 -3.29 3.20
N VAL A 55 -1.69 -3.17 4.01
CA VAL A 55 -1.58 -3.23 5.48
C VAL A 55 -1.24 -4.65 5.93
N ARG A 56 -1.74 -5.68 5.22
CA ARG A 56 -1.44 -7.09 5.50
C ARG A 56 0.00 -7.42 5.09
N PHE A 57 0.44 -6.92 3.94
CA PHE A 57 1.80 -7.01 3.42
C PHE A 57 2.81 -6.26 4.31
N LEU A 58 2.51 -5.01 4.69
CA LEU A 58 3.35 -4.23 5.61
C LEU A 58 3.40 -4.88 7.00
N LYS A 59 2.28 -5.44 7.50
CA LYS A 59 2.31 -6.25 8.74
C LYS A 59 3.21 -7.47 8.61
N MET A 60 3.26 -8.14 7.44
CA MET A 60 4.21 -9.22 7.21
C MET A 60 5.66 -8.72 7.18
N ILE A 61 5.95 -7.59 6.53
CA ILE A 61 7.30 -7.01 6.52
C ILE A 61 7.74 -6.61 7.93
N VAL A 62 6.89 -5.90 8.67
CA VAL A 62 7.16 -5.51 10.06
C VAL A 62 7.37 -6.74 10.93
N ARG A 63 6.57 -7.80 10.76
CA ARG A 63 6.80 -9.08 11.46
C ARG A 63 8.15 -9.70 11.11
N LYS A 64 8.49 -9.80 9.81
CA LYS A 64 9.79 -10.34 9.35
C LYS A 64 10.98 -9.53 9.87
N ASN A 65 10.86 -8.21 9.94
CA ASN A 65 11.91 -7.33 10.46
C ASN A 65 12.02 -7.41 11.99
N LYS A 66 10.93 -7.57 12.73
CA LYS A 66 10.97 -7.73 14.19
C LYS A 66 11.69 -9.02 14.63
N THR A 67 11.69 -10.06 13.78
CA THR A 67 12.43 -11.30 14.01
C THR A 67 13.92 -11.19 13.65
N ARG A 68 14.31 -10.18 12.87
CA ARG A 68 15.73 -9.86 12.69
C ARG A 68 16.16 -9.06 13.90
N GLU A 69 16.76 -9.74 14.87
CA GLU A 69 17.58 -9.05 15.87
C GLU A 69 18.50 -8.06 15.15
N PRO A 70 18.65 -6.82 15.66
CA PRO A 70 19.59 -5.89 15.09
C PRO A 70 20.95 -6.56 15.13
N ARG A 71 21.49 -6.89 13.95
CA ARG A 71 22.88 -7.33 13.88
C ARG A 71 23.71 -6.16 14.42
N PRO A 72 24.63 -6.38 15.36
CA PRO A 72 25.56 -5.33 15.75
C PRO A 72 26.22 -4.84 14.47
N SER A 73 26.14 -3.53 14.21
CA SER A 73 26.89 -2.91 13.14
C SER A 73 28.35 -3.34 13.30
N PRO A 74 29.04 -3.75 12.22
CA PRO A 74 30.48 -3.97 12.33
C PRO A 74 31.08 -2.63 12.76
N ASP A 75 31.77 -2.61 13.89
CA ASP A 75 32.51 -1.43 14.36
C ASP A 75 33.48 -1.01 13.26
N VAL A 76 33.12 0.04 12.51
CA VAL A 76 33.95 0.67 11.48
C VAL A 76 34.94 1.63 12.14
N ASP A 77 35.63 1.15 13.17
CA ASP A 77 36.61 1.92 13.96
C ASP A 77 37.88 1.12 14.23
N GLN A 78 38.22 0.17 13.34
CA GLN A 78 39.58 -0.39 13.34
C GLN A 78 40.52 0.60 12.64
N PRO A 79 41.44 1.27 13.36
CA PRO A 79 42.44 2.11 12.72
C PRO A 79 43.29 1.22 11.79
N MET A 80 43.35 1.56 10.50
CA MET A 80 44.28 0.92 9.59
C MET A 80 45.72 1.06 10.14
N PRO A 81 46.53 -0.01 10.20
CA PRO A 81 47.94 0.13 10.50
C PRO A 81 48.58 0.94 9.37
N LEU A 82 49.20 2.08 9.72
CA LEU A 82 50.04 2.82 8.79
C LEU A 82 51.20 1.91 8.35
N PRO A 83 51.53 1.84 7.05
CA PRO A 83 52.72 1.13 6.63
C PRO A 83 53.95 1.85 7.21
N ASP A 84 54.78 1.08 7.92
CA ASP A 84 56.07 1.55 8.42
C ASP A 84 56.90 2.09 7.25
N ALA A 85 57.24 3.38 7.32
CA ALA A 85 58.19 3.99 6.41
C ALA A 85 59.57 3.33 6.63
N ALA A 86 59.92 2.42 5.74
CA ALA A 86 61.28 1.88 5.64
C ALA A 86 62.14 2.81 4.79
N GLU A 87 63.27 3.21 5.40
CA GLU A 87 64.50 3.83 4.87
C GLU A 87 64.45 5.26 4.29
#